data_AF-F0WN19-F1
#
_entry.id   AF-F0WN19-F1
#
_cell.length_a   1.000
_cell.length_b   1.000
_cell.length_c   1.000
_cell.angle_alpha   90.00
_cell.angle_beta   90.00
_cell.angle_gamma   90.00
#
_symmetry.space_group_name_H-M   'P 1'
#
loop_
_entity.id
_entity.type
_entity.pdbx_description
1 polymer ?
#
loop_
_entity_poly.entity_id
_entity_poly.type
_entity_poly.pdbx_seq_one_letter_code
_entity_poly.pdbx_strand_id
1 'polypeptide(L)'
;MSFIPSLTTAIRLFGVIAVVKAGSSIEEKKASSKYEEQKTFAPVKMILARVVSDQAVFDKEHKTYVPTYYDNFAENFRAIFDTTNAANFDGALMYIQAEGINVQKLSNCQRKNKMAYINIYEVILQQPTALLANNQWEAMPEFAEFIAMDGGACTPEDGKFLPESCSQLFNQSMSGYTGFAVGAGKKAGNRLAPYLSAAWYSVPNSCPMYEWSEKFQECRIRYPGGLCAHGSMPDGEACSFSASLIGYVAIDDLVGITSLNSSATQMPYANYEEFCEDKNGYYKGIEMSYSENDMSKVSSIPFWKRPFSAKACAERVDALIEYYNKHASKNNMLPIPTVEDLTKSNPLCSENSPMCRDSEFGCKRVGYEQIISINRIRFRGGARQPQFTFHLTFGSDEVEPYDRNFLRPFPDDTVVIRGP
;
A
#
# COMPACT_ATOMS: atom_id res chain seq x y z
N MET A 1 -77.47 29.88 27.46
CA MET A 1 -78.20 30.79 26.55
C MET A 1 -77.51 30.67 25.20
N SER A 2 -77.88 29.66 24.40
CA SER A 2 -78.80 29.77 23.24
C SER A 2 -78.30 30.86 22.27
N PHE A 3 -77.88 30.55 21.04
CA PHE A 3 -78.75 30.13 19.94
C PHE A 3 -77.95 29.51 18.77
N ILE A 4 -78.52 28.48 18.14
CA ILE A 4 -78.35 28.11 16.73
C ILE A 4 -79.72 28.35 16.06
N PRO A 5 -79.77 28.84 14.81
CA PRO A 5 -80.42 28.08 13.71
C PRO A 5 -79.65 28.17 12.37
N SER A 6 -79.48 27.05 11.64
CA SER A 6 -80.25 26.57 10.45
C SER A 6 -79.96 27.35 9.15
N LEU A 7 -79.23 26.81 8.15
CA LEU A 7 -79.56 25.83 7.10
C LEU A 7 -80.48 26.35 5.96
N THR A 8 -79.93 26.42 4.73
CA THR A 8 -80.49 26.23 3.35
C THR A 8 -79.62 27.07 2.37
N THR A 9 -79.16 26.66 1.17
CA THR A 9 -79.74 25.90 0.04
C THR A 9 -78.62 25.37 -0.87
N ALA A 10 -78.88 24.24 -1.52
CA ALA A 10 -78.03 23.53 -2.47
C ALA A 10 -77.95 24.17 -3.86
N ILE A 11 -76.80 24.03 -4.54
CA ILE A 11 -76.74 23.88 -6.01
C ILE A 11 -75.72 22.77 -6.33
N ARG A 12 -76.23 21.68 -6.92
CA ARG A 12 -75.46 20.66 -7.61
C ARG A 12 -75.03 21.21 -8.96
N LEU A 13 -73.76 21.07 -9.31
CA LEU A 13 -73.33 21.02 -10.71
C LEU A 13 -72.36 19.85 -10.86
N PHE A 14 -72.83 18.89 -11.66
CA PHE A 14 -72.11 17.70 -12.09
C PHE A 14 -70.89 18.11 -12.92
N GLY A 15 -69.70 17.79 -12.43
CA GLY A 15 -68.46 17.77 -13.20
C GLY A 15 -67.90 16.36 -13.16
N VAL A 16 -68.03 15.64 -14.28
CA VAL A 16 -67.43 14.33 -14.50
C VAL A 16 -65.92 14.48 -14.43
N ILE A 17 -65.31 14.06 -13.33
CA ILE A 17 -63.85 13.87 -13.27
C ILE A 17 -63.58 12.53 -13.95
N ALA A 18 -63.15 12.59 -15.21
CA ALA A 18 -62.52 11.48 -15.88
C ALA A 18 -61.28 11.09 -15.09
N VAL A 19 -61.32 9.92 -14.44
CA VAL A 19 -60.12 9.28 -13.90
C VAL A 19 -59.30 8.83 -15.10
N VAL A 20 -58.39 9.70 -15.55
CA VAL A 20 -57.32 9.32 -16.46
C VAL A 20 -56.37 8.46 -15.64
N LYS A 21 -56.57 7.15 -15.74
CA LYS A 21 -55.62 6.13 -15.30
C LYS A 21 -54.42 6.24 -16.22
N ALA A 22 -53.49 7.13 -15.89
CA ALA A 22 -52.19 7.18 -16.53
C ALA A 22 -51.47 5.86 -16.18
N GLY A 23 -51.52 4.92 -17.11
CA GLY A 23 -50.55 3.83 -17.16
C GLY A 23 -49.21 4.45 -17.52
N SER A 24 -48.39 4.73 -16.51
CA SER A 24 -46.95 4.89 -16.72
C SER A 24 -46.31 3.52 -16.60
N SER A 25 -45.82 3.09 -17.75
CA SER A 25 -44.92 2.00 -18.06
C SER A 25 -44.02 1.51 -16.90
N ILE A 26 -43.97 0.19 -16.86
CA ILE A 26 -42.97 -0.67 -16.26
C ILE A 26 -41.57 -0.21 -16.71
N GLU A 27 -40.92 0.71 -16.00
CA GLU A 27 -39.48 0.97 -16.20
C GLU A 27 -38.71 1.48 -14.96
N GLU A 28 -39.37 1.81 -13.84
CA GLU A 28 -38.66 2.22 -12.60
C GLU A 28 -38.35 1.07 -11.62
N LYS A 29 -38.80 -0.16 -11.88
CA LYS A 29 -38.55 -1.32 -11.00
C LYS A 29 -37.35 -2.19 -11.38
N LYS A 30 -36.47 -1.74 -12.30
CA LYS A 30 -35.26 -2.49 -12.70
C LYS A 30 -33.93 -1.91 -12.22
N ALA A 31 -33.93 -0.71 -11.62
CA ALA A 31 -32.72 -0.11 -11.05
C ALA A 31 -32.50 -0.48 -9.56
N SER A 32 -33.56 -0.90 -8.85
CA SER A 32 -33.49 -1.21 -7.41
C SER A 32 -33.10 -2.66 -7.08
N SER A 33 -32.94 -3.55 -8.07
CA SER A 33 -32.63 -4.97 -7.83
C SER A 33 -31.20 -5.37 -8.24
N LYS A 34 -30.29 -4.41 -8.41
CA LYS A 34 -28.87 -4.66 -8.75
C LYS A 34 -27.88 -4.29 -7.65
N TYR A 35 -28.38 -3.70 -6.56
CA TYR A 35 -27.60 -3.24 -5.40
C TYR A 35 -27.89 -4.04 -4.12
N GLU A 36 -28.48 -5.23 -4.23
CA GLU A 36 -28.44 -6.18 -3.11
C GLU A 36 -27.14 -6.98 -3.12
N GLU A 37 -26.37 -6.79 -2.04
CA GLU A 37 -25.65 -7.83 -1.31
C GLU A 37 -24.17 -8.11 -1.64
N GLN A 38 -23.33 -7.08 -1.76
CA GLN A 38 -21.93 -7.25 -1.34
C GLN A 38 -21.81 -6.90 0.15
N LYS A 39 -22.12 -7.85 1.02
CA LYS A 39 -22.08 -7.66 2.49
C LYS A 39 -20.67 -7.72 3.06
N THR A 40 -19.73 -8.38 2.39
CA THR A 40 -18.39 -8.65 2.92
C THR A 40 -17.33 -8.55 1.83
N PHE A 41 -16.13 -8.15 2.22
CA PHE A 41 -14.95 -8.16 1.37
C PHE A 41 -14.37 -9.59 1.34
N ALA A 42 -14.08 -10.15 0.18
CA ALA A 42 -13.40 -11.44 0.08
C ALA A 42 -11.91 -11.27 0.40
N PRO A 43 -11.29 -12.17 1.21
CA PRO A 43 -9.88 -12.07 1.58
C PRO A 43 -8.94 -11.96 0.37
N VAL A 44 -7.99 -11.03 0.44
CA VAL A 44 -6.92 -10.84 -0.55
C VAL A 44 -5.58 -11.07 0.12
N LYS A 45 -4.82 -12.04 -0.39
CA LYS A 45 -3.43 -12.26 -0.04
C LYS A 45 -2.53 -11.26 -0.78
N MET A 46 -1.64 -10.61 -0.06
CA MET A 46 -0.71 -9.61 -0.57
C MET A 46 0.66 -9.75 0.10
N ILE A 47 1.70 -9.22 -0.54
CA ILE A 47 3.04 -9.10 0.07
C ILE A 47 3.34 -7.64 0.34
N LEU A 48 3.71 -7.34 1.58
CA LEU A 48 4.13 -6.03 2.02
C LEU A 48 5.53 -6.08 2.60
N ALA A 49 6.19 -4.94 2.65
CA ALA A 49 7.51 -4.75 3.23
C ALA A 49 7.49 -3.67 4.30
N ARG A 50 8.33 -3.82 5.32
CA ARG A 50 8.66 -2.77 6.29
C ARG A 50 10.17 -2.63 6.42
N VAL A 51 10.65 -1.40 6.48
CA VAL A 51 12.05 -1.11 6.79
C VAL A 51 12.17 -0.91 8.29
N VAL A 52 13.04 -1.69 8.94
CA VAL A 52 13.16 -1.76 10.40
C VAL A 52 14.62 -1.72 10.84
N SER A 53 14.85 -1.44 12.13
CA SER A 53 16.18 -1.40 12.74
C SER A 53 16.70 -2.77 13.17
N ASP A 54 15.82 -3.65 13.63
CA ASP A 54 16.21 -4.87 14.31
C ASP A 54 15.89 -6.11 13.48
N GLN A 55 16.77 -7.11 13.59
CA GLN A 55 16.57 -8.39 12.94
C GLN A 55 15.43 -9.15 13.62
N ALA A 56 14.52 -9.70 12.82
CA ALA A 56 13.50 -10.59 13.36
C ALA A 56 14.08 -11.96 13.72
N VAL A 57 13.51 -12.57 14.77
CA VAL A 57 13.91 -13.88 15.27
C VAL A 57 12.82 -14.90 14.94
N PHE A 58 13.23 -16.08 14.48
CA PHE A 58 12.30 -17.17 14.20
C PHE A 58 11.81 -17.81 15.49
N ASP A 59 10.52 -17.65 15.79
CA ASP A 59 9.85 -18.37 16.86
C ASP A 59 9.57 -19.81 16.41
N LYS A 60 10.25 -20.78 17.04
CA LYS A 60 10.17 -22.20 16.65
C LYS A 60 8.82 -22.84 16.98
N GLU A 61 8.15 -22.37 18.03
CA GLU A 61 6.88 -22.92 18.48
C GLU A 61 5.76 -22.51 17.53
N HIS A 62 5.72 -21.22 17.19
CA HIS A 62 4.70 -20.61 16.34
C HIS A 62 5.07 -20.65 14.85
N LYS A 63 6.31 -21.02 14.52
CA LYS A 63 6.86 -21.17 13.16
C LYS A 63 6.74 -19.91 12.31
N THR A 64 7.01 -18.77 12.93
CA THR A 64 6.98 -17.46 12.27
C THR A 64 8.08 -16.58 12.85
N TYR A 65 8.48 -15.57 12.10
CA TYR A 65 9.39 -14.56 12.61
C TYR A 65 8.63 -13.49 13.38
N VAL A 66 9.24 -13.02 14.47
CA VAL A 66 8.74 -11.89 15.26
C VAL A 66 9.90 -10.96 15.64
N PRO A 67 9.62 -9.65 15.85
CA PRO A 67 10.56 -8.79 16.58
C PRO A 67 10.74 -9.30 18.02
N THR A 68 11.75 -8.80 18.72
CA THR A 68 12.08 -9.19 20.10
C THR A 68 12.01 -8.00 21.06
N TYR A 69 11.00 -7.15 20.89
CA TYR A 69 10.79 -5.96 21.72
C TYR A 69 10.17 -6.28 23.08
N TYR A 70 9.52 -7.44 23.21
CA TYR A 70 8.77 -7.87 24.40
C TYR A 70 9.16 -9.29 24.83
N ASP A 71 8.76 -9.66 26.04
CA ASP A 71 9.15 -10.94 26.66
C ASP A 71 8.30 -12.14 26.20
N ASN A 72 7.16 -11.90 25.55
CA ASN A 72 6.22 -12.96 25.16
C ASN A 72 5.84 -12.88 23.68
N PHE A 73 5.48 -14.05 23.13
CA PHE A 73 5.14 -14.18 21.71
C PHE A 73 3.96 -13.30 21.30
N ALA A 74 2.90 -13.21 22.11
CA ALA A 74 1.69 -12.48 21.71
C ALA A 74 1.96 -10.98 21.50
N GLU A 75 2.81 -10.38 22.33
CA GLU A 75 3.20 -8.98 22.19
C GLU A 75 4.21 -8.76 21.05
N ASN A 76 5.19 -9.65 20.91
CA ASN A 76 6.12 -9.63 19.78
C ASN A 76 5.41 -9.81 18.43
N PHE A 77 4.44 -10.73 18.36
CA PHE A 77 3.60 -10.91 17.19
C PHE A 77 2.77 -9.66 16.92
N ARG A 78 2.16 -9.03 17.94
CA ARG A 78 1.42 -7.78 17.75
C ARG A 78 2.29 -6.67 17.16
N ALA A 79 3.54 -6.57 17.60
CA ALA A 79 4.48 -5.54 17.19
C ALA A 79 4.86 -5.57 15.69
N ILE A 80 4.57 -6.66 14.98
CA ILE A 80 4.79 -6.72 13.52
C ILE A 80 3.96 -5.67 12.76
N PHE A 81 2.79 -5.31 13.29
CA PHE A 81 1.87 -4.31 12.75
C PHE A 81 1.02 -3.69 13.88
N ASP A 82 1.63 -3.04 14.87
CA ASP A 82 0.89 -2.32 15.93
C ASP A 82 0.67 -0.86 15.54
N THR A 83 -0.19 -0.63 14.54
CA THR A 83 -0.46 0.67 13.91
C THR A 83 0.80 1.27 13.29
N THR A 84 1.19 0.76 12.12
CA THR A 84 2.45 1.13 11.49
C THR A 84 2.28 1.32 9.99
N ASN A 85 3.16 2.12 9.40
CA ASN A 85 3.30 2.17 7.95
C ASN A 85 3.92 0.86 7.40
N ALA A 86 3.45 0.46 6.23
CA ALA A 86 4.08 -0.54 5.37
C ALA A 86 4.25 0.02 3.96
N ALA A 87 4.90 -0.75 3.09
CA ALA A 87 5.07 -0.39 1.70
C ALA A 87 5.04 -1.63 0.80
N ASN A 88 4.85 -1.44 -0.50
CA ASN A 88 5.34 -2.43 -1.46
C ASN A 88 6.87 -2.32 -1.60
N PHE A 89 7.51 -3.20 -2.37
CA PHE A 89 8.97 -3.21 -2.52
C PHE A 89 9.53 -1.88 -3.06
N ASP A 90 8.88 -1.30 -4.06
CA ASP A 90 9.15 0.05 -4.56
C ASP A 90 9.11 1.10 -3.45
N GLY A 91 8.04 1.12 -2.65
CA GLY A 91 7.87 2.09 -1.57
C GLY A 91 8.89 1.91 -0.44
N ALA A 92 9.32 0.68 -0.15
CA ALA A 92 10.36 0.39 0.85
C ALA A 92 11.73 0.89 0.39
N LEU A 93 12.13 0.60 -0.86
CA LEU A 93 13.37 1.10 -1.42
C LEU A 93 13.34 2.62 -1.65
N MET A 94 12.17 3.18 -1.98
CA MET A 94 11.97 4.63 -2.03
C MET A 94 12.30 5.27 -0.67
N TYR A 95 11.78 4.71 0.43
CA TYR A 95 12.02 5.24 1.77
C TYR A 95 13.52 5.20 2.15
N ILE A 96 14.18 4.05 1.91
CA ILE A 96 15.62 3.89 2.13
C ILE A 96 16.40 4.93 1.32
N GLN A 97 16.11 5.07 0.03
CA GLN A 97 16.88 5.93 -0.87
C GLN A 97 16.63 7.44 -0.61
N ALA A 98 15.37 7.84 -0.50
CA ALA A 98 15.01 9.25 -0.39
C ALA A 98 15.35 9.84 0.98
N GLU A 99 15.27 9.02 2.03
CA GLU A 99 15.34 9.50 3.42
C GLU A 99 16.38 8.77 4.28
N GLY A 100 16.74 7.53 3.92
CA GLY A 100 17.53 6.63 4.76
C GLY A 100 19.04 6.80 4.67
N ILE A 101 19.57 7.10 3.48
CA ILE A 101 20.99 6.84 3.15
C ILE A 101 21.79 8.03 2.61
N ASN A 102 21.18 9.19 2.35
CA ASN A 102 21.94 10.36 1.89
C ASN A 102 22.80 10.90 3.04
N VAL A 103 24.11 10.64 3.00
CA VAL A 103 25.04 10.99 4.09
C VAL A 103 25.08 12.47 4.43
N GLN A 104 24.63 13.37 3.53
CA GLN A 104 24.50 14.80 3.84
C GLN A 104 23.41 15.11 4.87
N LYS A 105 22.48 14.18 5.11
CA LYS A 105 21.39 14.28 6.07
C LYS A 105 21.56 13.36 7.29
N LEU A 106 22.63 12.57 7.29
CA LEU A 106 22.89 11.59 8.35
C LEU A 106 23.96 12.12 9.29
N SER A 107 23.94 11.62 10.53
CA SER A 107 24.97 11.85 11.52
C SER A 107 25.35 10.52 12.17
N ASN A 108 26.54 10.46 12.77
CA ASN A 108 26.98 9.35 13.63
C ASN A 108 26.97 7.96 12.95
N CYS A 109 27.27 7.89 11.65
CA CYS A 109 27.34 6.62 10.92
C CYS A 109 26.14 5.68 11.11
N GLN A 110 24.95 6.28 11.16
CA GLN A 110 23.69 5.57 11.22
C GLN A 110 22.77 6.02 10.08
N ARG A 111 22.12 5.06 9.42
CA ARG A 111 20.98 5.36 8.55
C ARG A 111 19.86 5.99 9.39
N LYS A 112 19.00 6.79 8.75
CA LYS A 112 17.82 7.37 9.43
C LYS A 112 17.06 6.25 10.16
N ASN A 113 16.59 6.52 11.38
CA ASN A 113 15.87 5.53 12.21
C ASN A 113 16.60 4.18 12.40
N LYS A 114 17.93 4.15 12.25
CA LYS A 114 18.76 2.94 12.34
C LYS A 114 18.33 1.81 11.38
N MET A 115 17.79 2.15 10.20
CA MET A 115 17.37 1.16 9.20
C MET A 115 18.48 0.15 8.91
N ALA A 116 18.20 -1.14 9.11
CA ALA A 116 19.14 -2.22 8.86
C ALA A 116 18.51 -3.40 8.10
N TYR A 117 17.18 -3.57 8.17
CA TYR A 117 16.49 -4.70 7.57
C TYR A 117 15.25 -4.29 6.80
N ILE A 118 14.93 -5.04 5.74
CA ILE A 118 13.66 -5.03 5.04
C ILE A 118 12.93 -6.32 5.41
N ASN A 119 11.93 -6.21 6.28
CA ASN A 119 11.04 -7.31 6.66
C ASN A 119 9.99 -7.51 5.58
N ILE A 120 9.74 -8.76 5.18
CA ILE A 120 8.78 -9.12 4.13
C ILE A 120 7.63 -9.91 4.74
N TYR A 121 6.41 -9.43 4.55
CA TYR A 121 5.21 -9.99 5.15
C TYR A 121 4.29 -10.55 4.09
N GLU A 122 3.80 -11.76 4.30
CA GLU A 122 2.53 -12.19 3.70
C GLU A 122 1.40 -11.63 4.57
N VAL A 123 0.47 -10.91 3.95
CA VAL A 123 -0.70 -10.33 4.60
C VAL A 123 -1.94 -10.86 3.91
N ILE A 124 -2.93 -11.29 4.69
CA ILE A 124 -4.27 -11.58 4.18
C ILE A 124 -5.17 -10.46 4.68
N LEU A 125 -5.75 -9.71 3.75
CA LEU A 125 -6.58 -8.54 4.01
C LEU A 125 -8.05 -8.86 3.76
N GLN A 126 -8.89 -8.56 4.74
CA GLN A 126 -10.33 -8.45 4.59
C GLN A 126 -10.79 -7.12 5.18
N GLN A 127 -11.07 -6.15 4.29
CA GLN A 127 -11.49 -4.83 4.73
C GLN A 127 -12.82 -4.89 5.49
N PRO A 128 -13.05 -3.98 6.47
CA PRO A 128 -14.33 -3.91 7.14
C PRO A 128 -15.49 -3.59 6.21
N THR A 129 -16.67 -4.16 6.49
CA THR A 129 -17.91 -3.84 5.76
C THR A 129 -18.25 -2.34 5.82
N ALA A 130 -17.86 -1.66 6.90
CA ALA A 130 -18.02 -0.23 7.06
C ALA A 130 -17.31 0.58 5.94
N LEU A 131 -16.13 0.14 5.50
CA LEU A 131 -15.43 0.74 4.35
C LEU A 131 -16.24 0.59 3.06
N LEU A 132 -16.78 -0.60 2.80
CA LEU A 132 -17.56 -0.89 1.59
C LEU A 132 -18.80 -0.01 1.47
N ALA A 133 -19.43 0.33 2.59
CA ALA A 133 -20.64 1.15 2.61
C ALA A 133 -20.39 2.64 2.29
N ASN A 134 -19.18 3.14 2.57
CA ASN A 134 -18.92 4.58 2.66
C ASN A 134 -17.90 5.13 1.66
N ASN A 135 -17.17 4.28 0.93
CA ASN A 135 -16.04 4.75 0.13
C ASN A 135 -16.36 4.96 -1.36
N GLN A 136 -15.82 6.04 -1.93
CA GLN A 136 -15.75 6.27 -3.38
C GLN A 136 -14.37 5.82 -3.87
N TRP A 137 -14.34 4.75 -4.65
CA TRP A 137 -13.14 4.01 -5.02
C TRP A 137 -12.34 4.67 -6.15
N GLU A 138 -11.62 5.76 -5.89
CA GLU A 138 -10.93 6.47 -6.97
C GLU A 138 -9.44 6.10 -7.11
N ALA A 139 -8.61 6.43 -6.12
CA ALA A 139 -7.15 6.37 -6.29
C ALA A 139 -6.55 4.95 -6.16
N MET A 140 -7.02 4.21 -5.14
CA MET A 140 -6.57 2.86 -4.77
C MET A 140 -7.82 2.03 -4.37
N PRO A 141 -8.55 1.45 -5.35
CA PRO A 141 -9.73 0.66 -5.05
C PRO A 141 -9.39 -0.49 -4.09
N GLU A 142 -10.34 -0.86 -3.22
CA GLU A 142 -10.19 -1.81 -2.10
C GLU A 142 -9.45 -1.29 -0.86
N PHE A 143 -8.97 -0.05 -0.84
CA PHE A 143 -8.29 0.52 0.33
C PHE A 143 -8.96 1.79 0.85
N ALA A 144 -8.80 2.05 2.15
CA ALA A 144 -9.05 3.37 2.73
C ALA A 144 -7.98 4.37 2.29
N GLU A 145 -8.17 5.65 2.62
CA GLU A 145 -7.14 6.66 2.43
C GLU A 145 -5.86 6.30 3.21
N PHE A 146 -4.70 6.63 2.64
CA PHE A 146 -3.44 6.55 3.36
C PHE A 146 -3.36 7.59 4.49
N ILE A 147 -3.18 7.09 5.71
CA ILE A 147 -2.90 7.84 6.93
C ILE A 147 -1.46 7.51 7.35
N ALA A 148 -0.60 8.50 7.52
CA ALA A 148 0.72 8.26 8.07
C ALA A 148 0.60 7.74 9.51
N MET A 149 1.40 6.73 9.86
CA MET A 149 1.42 6.14 11.19
C MET A 149 2.83 6.16 11.80
N ASP A 150 3.03 7.01 12.80
CA ASP A 150 4.30 7.20 13.51
C ASP A 150 4.13 6.85 14.99
N GLY A 151 5.16 6.24 15.61
CA GLY A 151 5.16 5.92 17.04
C GLY A 151 4.07 4.93 17.49
N GLY A 152 3.44 4.21 16.57
CA GLY A 152 2.31 3.32 16.87
C GLY A 152 0.95 4.00 16.83
N ALA A 153 0.86 5.25 16.38
CA ALA A 153 -0.39 5.99 16.27
C ALA A 153 -0.57 6.54 14.86
N CYS A 154 -1.77 7.01 14.53
CA CYS A 154 -1.93 7.94 13.42
C CYS A 154 -1.11 9.22 13.69
N THR A 155 -0.37 9.70 12.70
CA THR A 155 0.38 10.94 12.80
C THR A 155 -0.59 12.14 12.91
N PRO A 156 -0.48 12.98 13.95
CA PRO A 156 -1.34 14.16 14.08
C PRO A 156 -1.09 15.20 12.98
N GLU A 157 -2.17 15.81 12.47
CA GLU A 157 -2.13 17.03 11.68
C GLU A 157 -1.62 18.19 12.54
N ASP A 158 -0.70 18.98 11.98
CA ASP A 158 -0.03 20.11 12.64
C ASP A 158 0.57 19.78 14.03
N GLY A 159 0.86 18.50 14.28
CA GLY A 159 1.37 18.00 15.56
C GLY A 159 0.38 18.09 16.73
N LYS A 160 -0.92 18.28 16.47
CA LYS A 160 -1.92 18.54 17.54
C LYS A 160 -3.18 17.71 17.43
N PHE A 161 -3.73 17.53 16.23
CA PHE A 161 -5.05 16.92 16.05
C PHE A 161 -4.96 15.67 15.20
N LEU A 162 -5.71 14.63 15.53
CA LEU A 162 -5.77 13.45 14.69
C LEU A 162 -6.50 13.78 13.38
N PRO A 163 -6.00 13.30 12.22
CA PRO A 163 -6.72 13.42 10.96
C PRO A 163 -8.13 12.87 11.07
N GLU A 164 -9.08 13.44 10.31
CA GLU A 164 -10.46 12.95 10.26
C GLU A 164 -10.50 11.47 9.86
N SER A 165 -9.70 11.09 8.85
CA SER A 165 -9.54 9.72 8.38
C SER A 165 -9.04 8.76 9.46
N CYS A 166 -8.25 9.23 10.43
CA CYS A 166 -7.89 8.43 11.60
C CYS A 166 -9.09 8.21 12.53
N SER A 167 -9.87 9.26 12.79
CA SER A 167 -11.05 9.17 13.67
C SER A 167 -12.13 8.25 13.09
N GLN A 168 -12.24 8.18 11.77
CA GLN A 168 -13.12 7.24 11.05
C GLN A 168 -12.77 5.76 11.31
N LEU A 169 -11.57 5.43 11.80
CA LEU A 169 -11.21 4.06 12.12
C LEU A 169 -11.93 3.52 13.36
N PHE A 170 -12.21 4.39 14.34
CA PHE A 170 -12.65 3.97 15.68
C PHE A 170 -13.91 4.65 16.19
N ASN A 171 -14.38 5.73 15.54
CA ASN A 171 -15.59 6.44 15.94
C ASN A 171 -16.78 6.05 15.06
N GLN A 172 -17.58 5.08 15.51
CA GLN A 172 -18.75 4.57 14.79
C GLN A 172 -19.84 5.62 14.54
N SER A 173 -19.85 6.72 15.29
CA SER A 173 -20.82 7.81 15.11
C SER A 173 -20.41 8.81 14.01
N MET A 174 -19.19 8.71 13.47
CA MET A 174 -18.75 9.59 12.40
C MET A 174 -19.34 9.20 11.04
N SER A 175 -19.70 10.22 10.27
CA SER A 175 -19.91 10.05 8.83
C SER A 175 -18.63 9.51 8.21
N GLY A 176 -18.75 8.45 7.40
CA GLY A 176 -17.58 7.81 6.80
C GLY A 176 -16.81 6.89 7.73
N TYR A 177 -17.38 6.41 8.84
CA TYR A 177 -16.78 5.34 9.64
C TYR A 177 -16.37 4.17 8.73
N THR A 178 -15.08 3.79 8.79
CA THR A 178 -14.48 2.76 7.94
C THR A 178 -14.14 1.49 8.71
N GLY A 179 -14.21 1.52 10.06
CA GLY A 179 -13.62 0.50 10.90
C GLY A 179 -12.09 0.50 10.75
N PHE A 180 -11.42 -0.54 11.25
CA PHE A 180 -9.95 -0.65 11.19
C PHE A 180 -9.42 -1.00 9.79
N ALA A 181 -9.87 -0.27 8.78
CA ALA A 181 -9.52 -0.46 7.38
C ALA A 181 -8.04 -0.17 7.12
N VAL A 182 -7.41 -1.02 6.31
CA VAL A 182 -6.05 -0.76 5.81
C VAL A 182 -6.13 0.32 4.75
N GLY A 183 -5.35 1.39 4.95
CA GLY A 183 -5.23 2.50 4.02
C GLY A 183 -4.13 2.28 2.99
N ALA A 184 -4.23 2.90 1.82
CA ALA A 184 -3.18 2.84 0.80
C ALA A 184 -3.06 4.15 0.01
N GLY A 185 -1.84 4.47 -0.41
CA GLY A 185 -1.56 5.70 -1.15
C GLY A 185 -0.37 5.53 -2.09
N LYS A 186 -0.56 5.92 -3.35
CA LYS A 186 0.53 5.99 -4.33
C LYS A 186 1.53 7.06 -3.90
N LYS A 187 2.82 6.73 -4.02
CA LYS A 187 3.96 7.59 -3.72
C LYS A 187 4.86 7.84 -4.94
N ALA A 188 4.37 7.48 -6.13
CA ALA A 188 5.03 7.77 -7.39
C ALA A 188 5.35 9.27 -7.54
N GLY A 189 6.43 9.57 -8.27
CA GLY A 189 6.81 10.96 -8.58
C GLY A 189 7.80 11.62 -7.61
N ASN A 190 8.33 10.89 -6.62
CA ASN A 190 9.41 11.42 -5.80
C ASN A 190 10.70 11.62 -6.63
N ARG A 191 11.13 12.87 -6.83
CA ARG A 191 12.34 13.20 -7.61
C ARG A 191 13.63 12.58 -7.05
N LEU A 192 13.69 12.33 -5.74
CA LEU A 192 14.87 11.79 -5.06
C LEU A 192 14.98 10.26 -5.21
N ALA A 193 13.84 9.61 -5.48
CA ALA A 193 13.70 8.17 -5.61
C ALA A 193 12.50 7.84 -6.50
N PRO A 194 12.64 7.94 -7.84
CA PRO A 194 11.51 7.85 -8.78
C PRO A 194 11.07 6.41 -9.03
N TYR A 195 10.68 5.69 -7.98
CA TYR A 195 10.00 4.39 -8.08
C TYR A 195 8.55 4.62 -8.52
N LEU A 196 8.23 4.22 -9.76
CA LEU A 196 6.95 4.56 -10.41
C LEU A 196 5.76 3.81 -9.82
N SER A 197 6.01 2.64 -9.21
CA SER A 197 4.97 1.82 -8.59
C SER A 197 4.96 1.94 -7.07
N ALA A 198 5.74 2.85 -6.47
CA ALA A 198 5.78 3.00 -5.02
C ALA A 198 4.40 3.28 -4.42
N ALA A 199 4.03 2.49 -3.43
CA ALA A 199 2.83 2.66 -2.63
C ALA A 199 3.16 2.42 -1.16
N TRP A 200 2.55 3.22 -0.30
CA TRP A 200 2.59 3.04 1.15
C TRP A 200 1.22 2.67 1.68
N TYR A 201 1.21 1.95 2.79
CA TYR A 201 0.02 1.39 3.40
C TYR A 201 -0.05 1.78 4.88
N SER A 202 -1.25 2.10 5.30
CA SER A 202 -1.59 2.40 6.69
C SER A 202 -2.17 1.14 7.29
N VAL A 203 -1.45 0.51 8.21
CA VAL A 203 -1.83 -0.79 8.76
C VAL A 203 -2.23 -0.59 10.23
N PRO A 204 -3.49 -0.16 10.51
CA PRO A 204 -3.92 0.15 11.87
C PRO A 204 -4.05 -1.11 12.71
N ASN A 205 -3.82 -0.98 14.01
CA ASN A 205 -4.14 -1.99 15.01
C ASN A 205 -4.88 -1.31 16.16
N SER A 206 -5.39 -2.11 17.09
CA SER A 206 -6.04 -1.67 18.31
C SER A 206 -5.41 -0.41 18.92
N CYS A 207 -6.28 0.48 19.41
CA CYS A 207 -5.86 1.74 20.02
C CYS A 207 -5.03 2.64 19.06
N PRO A 208 -5.48 2.95 17.83
CA PRO A 208 -4.66 3.59 16.80
C PRO A 208 -4.43 5.09 17.02
N MET A 209 -5.12 5.68 18.01
CA MET A 209 -5.03 7.08 18.37
C MET A 209 -3.93 7.40 19.39
N TYR A 210 -3.28 6.38 19.98
CA TYR A 210 -2.28 6.52 21.02
C TYR A 210 -0.95 5.89 20.60
N GLU A 211 0.15 6.51 20.99
CA GLU A 211 1.50 5.98 20.76
C GLU A 211 1.71 4.69 21.57
N TRP A 212 2.70 3.87 21.19
CA TRP A 212 2.94 2.56 21.81
C TRP A 212 3.02 2.59 23.33
N SER A 213 3.64 3.63 23.91
CA SER A 213 3.78 3.83 25.37
C SER A 213 2.44 4.07 26.08
N GLU A 214 1.41 4.47 25.35
CA GLU A 214 0.08 4.82 25.86
C GLU A 214 -1.00 3.78 25.47
N LYS A 215 -0.63 2.71 24.74
CA LYS A 215 -1.55 1.65 24.33
C LYS A 215 -1.80 0.60 25.42
N PHE A 216 -2.44 1.03 26.51
CA PHE A 216 -2.82 0.15 27.61
C PHE A 216 -3.95 -0.84 27.23
N GLN A 217 -4.09 -1.90 28.02
CA GLN A 217 -5.05 -2.96 27.75
C GLN A 217 -6.50 -2.45 27.71
N GLU A 218 -6.85 -1.47 28.55
CA GLU A 218 -8.17 -0.84 28.57
C GLU A 218 -8.50 -0.14 27.24
N CYS A 219 -7.51 0.52 26.64
CA CYS A 219 -7.67 1.16 25.33
C CYS A 219 -7.88 0.12 24.23
N ARG A 220 -7.09 -0.96 24.24
CA ARG A 220 -7.20 -2.03 23.24
C ARG A 220 -8.52 -2.79 23.33
N ILE A 221 -9.09 -2.93 24.53
CA ILE A 221 -10.44 -3.47 24.75
C ILE A 221 -11.50 -2.51 24.22
N ARG A 222 -11.32 -1.20 24.42
CA ARG A 222 -12.28 -0.18 23.97
C ARG A 222 -12.27 0.00 22.45
N TYR A 223 -11.11 -0.09 21.83
CA TYR A 223 -10.91 0.10 20.40
C TYR A 223 -10.15 -1.11 19.81
N PRO A 224 -10.81 -2.28 19.74
CA PRO A 224 -10.23 -3.48 19.15
C PRO A 224 -10.27 -3.42 17.62
N GLY A 225 -9.39 -4.16 16.95
CA GLY A 225 -9.40 -4.29 15.50
C GLY A 225 -8.01 -4.32 14.88
N GLY A 226 -7.95 -4.40 13.55
CA GLY A 226 -6.71 -4.45 12.78
C GLY A 226 -6.14 -5.86 12.68
N LEU A 227 -5.04 -6.14 13.38
CA LEU A 227 -4.30 -7.41 13.28
C LEU A 227 -5.05 -8.54 14.01
N CYS A 228 -5.31 -9.63 13.30
CA CYS A 228 -5.87 -10.85 13.87
C CYS A 228 -4.88 -11.55 14.81
N ALA A 229 -5.40 -12.35 15.74
CA ALA A 229 -4.58 -13.26 16.52
C ALA A 229 -3.77 -14.20 15.60
N HIS A 230 -2.59 -14.63 16.05
CA HIS A 230 -1.72 -15.52 15.27
C HIS A 230 -2.48 -16.78 14.81
N GLY A 231 -2.36 -17.11 13.53
CA GLY A 231 -3.03 -18.26 12.90
C GLY A 231 -4.52 -18.07 12.59
N SER A 232 -5.11 -16.92 12.92
CA SER A 232 -6.52 -16.62 12.61
C SER A 232 -6.65 -15.92 11.26
N MET A 233 -7.75 -16.19 10.54
CA MET A 233 -8.10 -15.48 9.31
C MET A 233 -8.88 -14.20 9.65
N PRO A 234 -8.70 -13.11 8.87
CA PRO A 234 -9.52 -11.91 9.05
C PRO A 234 -10.96 -12.17 8.59
N ASP A 235 -11.88 -11.45 9.22
CA ASP A 235 -13.32 -11.47 8.93
C ASP A 235 -13.86 -10.07 8.58
N GLY A 236 -13.04 -9.03 8.70
CA GLY A 236 -13.45 -7.63 8.50
C GLY A 236 -14.32 -7.08 9.63
N GLU A 237 -14.56 -7.85 10.69
CA GLU A 237 -15.39 -7.45 11.83
C GLU A 237 -14.56 -7.44 13.12
N ALA A 238 -14.05 -8.60 13.54
CA ALA A 238 -13.18 -8.72 14.71
C ALA A 238 -11.76 -8.24 14.39
N CYS A 239 -11.27 -8.52 13.18
CA CYS A 239 -9.98 -8.07 12.68
C CYS A 239 -9.99 -7.96 11.15
N SER A 240 -9.16 -7.06 10.63
CA SER A 240 -9.17 -6.69 9.21
C SER A 240 -8.03 -7.33 8.43
N PHE A 241 -6.98 -7.80 9.09
CA PHE A 241 -5.90 -8.51 8.41
C PHE A 241 -5.20 -9.51 9.32
N SER A 242 -4.70 -10.59 8.73
CA SER A 242 -3.66 -11.42 9.34
C SER A 242 -2.34 -11.17 8.64
N ALA A 243 -1.24 -11.36 9.36
CA ALA A 243 0.10 -11.15 8.82
C ALA A 243 1.06 -12.23 9.33
N SER A 244 1.98 -12.63 8.46
CA SER A 244 3.12 -13.48 8.80
C SER A 244 4.39 -12.86 8.23
N LEU A 245 5.40 -12.66 9.07
CA LEU A 245 6.72 -12.27 8.63
C LEU A 245 7.39 -13.49 8.00
N ILE A 246 7.44 -13.52 6.66
CA ILE A 246 7.94 -14.67 5.90
C ILE A 246 9.47 -14.68 5.76
N GLY A 247 10.12 -13.56 6.05
CA GLY A 247 11.56 -13.43 6.08
C GLY A 247 12.01 -11.97 6.08
N TYR A 248 13.31 -11.74 5.96
CA TYR A 248 13.89 -10.40 5.92
C TYR A 248 15.13 -10.37 5.03
N VAL A 249 15.54 -9.15 4.65
CA VAL A 249 16.80 -8.88 3.96
C VAL A 249 17.58 -7.86 4.78
N ALA A 250 18.83 -8.18 5.13
CA ALA A 250 19.74 -7.17 5.68
C ALA A 250 20.12 -6.19 4.55
N ILE A 251 19.95 -4.89 4.79
CA ILE A 251 20.21 -3.85 3.79
C ILE A 251 21.69 -3.88 3.39
N ASP A 252 22.60 -4.08 4.33
CA ASP A 252 24.04 -4.10 4.08
C ASP A 252 24.45 -5.20 3.11
N ASP A 253 23.83 -6.38 3.22
CA ASP A 253 24.07 -7.49 2.30
C ASP A 253 23.48 -7.22 0.92
N LEU A 254 22.26 -6.67 0.87
CA LEU A 254 21.57 -6.34 -0.38
C LEU A 254 22.36 -5.33 -1.22
N VAL A 255 22.84 -4.25 -0.57
CA VAL A 255 23.55 -3.18 -1.27
C VAL A 255 25.02 -3.50 -1.50
N GLY A 256 25.51 -4.61 -0.92
CA GLY A 256 26.84 -5.16 -1.12
C GLY A 256 27.92 -4.62 -0.18
N ILE A 257 27.55 -3.92 0.90
CA ILE A 257 28.51 -3.39 1.89
C ILE A 257 29.31 -4.52 2.54
N THR A 258 28.66 -5.61 2.94
CA THR A 258 29.31 -6.77 3.57
C THR A 258 30.18 -7.59 2.61
N SER A 259 30.21 -7.22 1.33
CA SER A 259 31.12 -7.79 0.32
C SER A 259 32.31 -6.89 0.01
N LEU A 260 32.39 -5.68 0.58
CA LEU A 260 33.52 -4.77 0.44
C LEU A 260 34.52 -4.99 1.59
N ASN A 261 35.81 -4.85 1.30
CA ASN A 261 36.85 -4.99 2.32
C ASN A 261 37.16 -3.67 3.03
N SER A 262 37.33 -3.75 4.34
CA SER A 262 37.84 -2.70 5.21
C SER A 262 39.29 -2.39 4.90
N SER A 263 39.63 -1.10 4.83
CA SER A 263 41.02 -0.65 4.64
C SER A 263 41.90 -0.98 5.85
N ALA A 264 41.30 -1.06 7.04
CA ALA A 264 42.01 -1.35 8.29
C ALA A 264 42.28 -2.84 8.48
N THR A 265 41.28 -3.70 8.25
CA THR A 265 41.37 -5.14 8.54
C THR A 265 41.65 -5.99 7.31
N GLN A 266 41.45 -5.45 6.10
CA GLN A 266 41.49 -6.18 4.82
C GLN A 266 40.46 -7.32 4.72
N MET A 267 39.50 -7.37 5.65
CA MET A 267 38.40 -8.32 5.68
C MET A 267 37.09 -7.64 5.28
N PRO A 268 36.04 -8.38 4.88
CA PRO A 268 34.74 -7.79 4.57
C PRO A 268 34.16 -7.02 5.77
N TYR A 269 33.51 -5.88 5.52
CA TYR A 269 32.85 -5.11 6.59
C TYR A 269 31.78 -5.95 7.28
N ALA A 270 31.68 -5.84 8.60
CA ALA A 270 30.63 -6.51 9.37
C ALA A 270 29.25 -5.89 9.16
N ASN A 271 29.19 -4.57 8.95
CA ASN A 271 27.94 -3.80 8.84
C ASN A 271 28.19 -2.39 8.25
N TYR A 272 27.12 -1.61 8.09
CA TYR A 272 27.16 -0.21 7.65
C TYR A 272 28.00 0.71 8.55
N GLU A 273 27.99 0.50 9.87
CA GLU A 273 28.72 1.35 10.82
C GLU A 273 30.22 1.27 10.54
N GLU A 274 30.78 0.06 10.45
CA GLU A 274 32.20 -0.15 10.11
C GLU A 274 32.54 0.43 8.72
N PHE A 275 31.68 0.20 7.73
CA PHE A 275 31.84 0.78 6.40
C PHE A 275 31.86 2.31 6.44
N CYS A 276 30.93 2.92 7.17
CA CYS A 276 30.79 4.37 7.25
C CYS A 276 31.98 5.01 7.97
N GLU A 277 32.52 4.37 9.00
CA GLU A 277 33.68 4.87 9.75
C GLU A 277 34.97 4.81 8.94
N ASP A 278 35.08 3.88 7.97
CA ASP A 278 36.26 3.74 7.14
C ASP A 278 36.38 4.85 6.06
N LYS A 279 36.97 5.98 6.47
CA LYS A 279 37.27 7.11 5.56
C LYS A 279 38.43 6.84 4.60
N ASN A 280 39.21 5.79 4.82
CA ASN A 280 40.33 5.39 3.97
C ASN A 280 39.96 4.27 2.99
N GLY A 281 38.78 3.65 3.17
CA GLY A 281 38.21 2.66 2.27
C GLY A 281 37.91 3.23 0.88
N TYR A 282 37.72 2.33 -0.09
CA TYR A 282 37.53 2.69 -1.50
C TYR A 282 36.38 3.70 -1.72
N TYR A 283 35.28 3.56 -0.98
CA TYR A 283 34.14 4.48 -1.02
C TYR A 283 34.15 5.53 0.10
N LYS A 284 35.19 5.55 0.96
CA LYS A 284 35.37 6.53 2.05
C LYS A 284 34.16 6.62 3.00
N GLY A 285 33.49 5.50 3.24
CA GLY A 285 32.28 5.41 4.04
C GLY A 285 31.05 6.12 3.47
N ILE A 286 30.99 6.31 2.15
CA ILE A 286 29.84 6.93 1.46
C ILE A 286 29.00 5.85 0.78
N GLU A 287 27.84 5.53 1.36
CA GLU A 287 26.83 4.68 0.71
C GLU A 287 26.15 5.44 -0.43
N MET A 288 25.62 6.63 -0.13
CA MET A 288 25.10 7.58 -1.11
C MET A 288 25.25 9.01 -0.63
N SER A 289 25.68 9.92 -1.51
CA SER A 289 25.79 11.36 -1.25
C SER A 289 25.37 12.13 -2.49
N TYR A 290 24.49 13.11 -2.31
CA TYR A 290 24.12 14.08 -3.33
C TYR A 290 23.63 15.37 -2.68
N SER A 291 23.84 16.49 -3.38
CA SER A 291 23.23 17.78 -3.04
C SER A 291 21.84 17.86 -3.65
N GLU A 292 20.83 18.26 -2.89
CA GLU A 292 19.49 18.51 -3.44
C GLU A 292 19.44 19.68 -4.42
N ASN A 293 20.38 20.62 -4.30
CA ASN A 293 20.52 21.76 -5.20
C ASN A 293 21.29 21.42 -6.49
N ASP A 294 22.07 20.33 -6.49
CA ASP A 294 22.83 19.84 -7.64
C ASP A 294 22.80 18.31 -7.68
N MET A 295 21.70 17.78 -8.21
CA MET A 295 21.44 16.34 -8.36
C MET A 295 22.28 15.70 -9.48
N SER A 296 23.13 16.47 -10.19
CA SER A 296 24.02 15.92 -11.22
C SER A 296 25.26 15.23 -10.63
N LYS A 297 25.63 15.59 -9.40
CA LYS A 297 26.80 15.03 -8.69
C LYS A 297 26.34 14.04 -7.62
N VAL A 298 26.46 12.77 -7.95
CA VAL A 298 26.17 11.66 -7.03
C VAL A 298 27.46 10.88 -6.77
N SER A 299 27.77 10.65 -5.50
CA SER A 299 28.73 9.61 -5.08
C SER A 299 27.95 8.49 -4.43
N SER A 300 28.16 7.25 -4.85
CA SER A 300 27.45 6.11 -4.27
C SER A 300 28.21 4.80 -4.49
N ILE A 301 27.88 3.79 -3.68
CA ILE A 301 28.20 2.40 -3.99
C ILE A 301 27.41 1.94 -5.24
N PRO A 302 27.81 0.82 -5.89
CA PRO A 302 27.26 0.41 -7.18
C PRO A 302 25.74 0.21 -7.18
N PHE A 303 25.19 -0.37 -6.10
CA PHE A 303 23.75 -0.61 -5.96
C PHE A 303 22.92 0.68 -6.16
N TRP A 304 23.38 1.80 -5.60
CA TRP A 304 22.68 3.09 -5.64
C TRP A 304 23.03 3.96 -6.87
N LYS A 305 23.80 3.45 -7.83
CA LYS A 305 24.19 4.20 -9.03
C LYS A 305 22.97 4.63 -9.85
N ARG A 306 22.96 5.89 -10.33
CA ARG A 306 21.80 6.55 -10.99
C ARG A 306 20.57 6.56 -10.08
N PRO A 307 20.62 7.21 -8.90
CA PRO A 307 19.50 7.19 -7.95
C PRO A 307 18.22 7.82 -8.53
N PHE A 308 18.36 8.81 -9.41
CA PHE A 308 17.24 9.55 -10.01
C PHE A 308 16.73 8.95 -11.33
N SER A 309 17.12 7.70 -11.66
CA SER A 309 16.62 6.99 -12.83
C SER A 309 15.52 6.02 -12.42
N ALA A 310 14.32 6.18 -12.97
CA ALA A 310 13.19 5.25 -12.74
C ALA A 310 13.54 3.80 -13.15
N LYS A 311 14.29 3.64 -14.25
CA LYS A 311 14.81 2.33 -14.69
C LYS A 311 15.73 1.70 -13.65
N ALA A 312 16.70 2.47 -13.12
CA ALA A 312 17.59 1.95 -12.08
C ALA A 312 16.84 1.64 -10.77
N CYS A 313 15.78 2.37 -10.46
CA CYS A 313 14.91 2.07 -9.32
C CYS A 313 14.18 0.73 -9.51
N ALA A 314 13.60 0.48 -10.69
CA ALA A 314 12.99 -0.81 -11.01
C ALA A 314 14.02 -1.97 -10.94
N GLU A 315 15.23 -1.78 -11.49
CA GLU A 315 16.31 -2.77 -11.41
C GLU A 315 16.69 -3.12 -9.95
N ARG A 316 16.59 -2.18 -9.00
CA ARG A 316 16.83 -2.44 -7.57
C ARG A 316 15.71 -3.24 -6.92
N VAL A 317 14.46 -3.04 -7.33
CA VAL A 317 13.32 -3.84 -6.86
C VAL A 317 13.50 -5.29 -7.30
N ASP A 318 13.88 -5.51 -8.56
CA ASP A 318 14.19 -6.85 -9.08
C ASP A 318 15.35 -7.48 -8.29
N ALA A 319 16.42 -6.72 -8.05
CA ALA A 319 17.56 -7.19 -7.25
C ALA A 319 17.17 -7.56 -5.81
N LEU A 320 16.27 -6.82 -5.16
CA LEU A 320 15.75 -7.15 -3.83
C LEU A 320 15.00 -8.49 -3.85
N ILE A 321 14.09 -8.67 -4.80
CA ILE A 321 13.28 -9.88 -4.91
C ILE A 321 14.16 -11.09 -5.23
N GLU A 322 15.08 -10.95 -6.19
CA GLU A 322 16.03 -12.00 -6.56
C GLU A 322 16.92 -12.38 -5.38
N TYR A 323 17.50 -11.37 -4.70
CA TYR A 323 18.33 -11.58 -3.52
C TYR A 323 17.56 -12.34 -2.45
N TYR A 324 16.35 -11.90 -2.12
CA TYR A 324 15.52 -12.56 -1.11
C TYR A 324 15.24 -14.01 -1.50
N ASN A 325 14.70 -14.26 -2.70
CA ASN A 325 14.31 -15.62 -3.11
C ASN A 325 15.50 -16.58 -3.21
N LYS A 326 16.69 -16.09 -3.58
CA LYS A 326 17.93 -16.87 -3.55
C LYS A 326 18.31 -17.31 -2.12
N HIS A 327 17.95 -16.51 -1.12
CA HIS A 327 18.28 -16.76 0.28
C HIS A 327 17.12 -17.32 1.10
N ALA A 328 15.89 -17.33 0.57
CA ALA A 328 14.70 -17.77 1.30
C ALA A 328 14.78 -19.24 1.75
N SER A 329 15.53 -20.09 1.05
CA SER A 329 15.78 -21.48 1.48
C SER A 329 16.65 -21.58 2.74
N LYS A 330 17.27 -20.47 3.18
CA LYS A 330 18.09 -20.39 4.38
C LYS A 330 17.24 -19.84 5.53
N ASN A 331 17.52 -20.33 6.74
CA ASN A 331 17.03 -19.79 8.01
C ASN A 331 15.52 -19.91 8.34
N ASN A 332 14.73 -20.74 7.64
CA ASN A 332 13.26 -20.85 7.80
C ASN A 332 12.45 -19.72 7.15
N MET A 333 13.03 -18.98 6.20
CA MET A 333 12.28 -18.04 5.39
C MET A 333 11.39 -18.77 4.36
N LEU A 334 10.34 -18.11 3.88
CA LEU A 334 9.50 -18.61 2.79
C LEU A 334 9.74 -17.79 1.52
N PRO A 335 9.80 -18.41 0.33
CA PRO A 335 9.95 -17.67 -0.92
C PRO A 335 8.77 -16.72 -1.14
N ILE A 336 9.03 -15.58 -1.78
CA ILE A 336 7.98 -14.68 -2.22
C ILE A 336 7.20 -15.38 -3.35
N PRO A 337 5.87 -15.55 -3.24
CA PRO A 337 5.07 -16.12 -4.31
C PRO A 337 5.10 -15.23 -5.55
N THR A 338 5.02 -15.80 -6.74
CA THR A 338 4.99 -14.99 -7.97
C THR A 338 3.70 -14.15 -8.02
N VAL A 339 3.73 -13.02 -8.75
CA VAL A 339 2.53 -12.21 -8.97
C VAL A 339 1.42 -13.02 -9.66
N GLU A 340 1.77 -13.95 -10.53
CA GLU A 340 0.80 -14.85 -11.18
C GLU A 340 0.14 -15.79 -10.17
N ASP A 341 0.93 -16.43 -9.29
CA ASP A 341 0.40 -17.32 -8.25
C ASP A 341 -0.49 -16.57 -7.27
N LEU A 342 -0.07 -15.37 -6.84
CA LEU A 342 -0.89 -14.50 -6.00
C LEU A 342 -2.22 -14.17 -6.68
N THR A 343 -2.16 -13.71 -7.94
CA THR A 343 -3.36 -13.34 -8.71
C THR A 343 -4.31 -14.52 -8.88
N LYS A 344 -3.78 -15.72 -9.11
CA LYS A 344 -4.56 -16.96 -9.22
C LYS A 344 -5.19 -17.39 -7.90
N SER A 345 -4.51 -17.15 -6.78
CA SER A 345 -5.00 -17.49 -5.44
C SER A 345 -6.02 -16.50 -4.88
N ASN A 346 -6.09 -15.29 -5.44
CA ASN A 346 -6.93 -14.21 -4.97
C ASN A 346 -8.28 -14.14 -5.69
N PRO A 347 -9.32 -13.56 -5.04
CA PRO A 347 -10.61 -13.34 -5.66
C PRO A 347 -10.51 -12.37 -6.84
N LEU A 348 -11.42 -12.50 -7.81
CA LEU A 348 -11.50 -11.57 -8.93
C LEU A 348 -11.81 -10.15 -8.44
N CYS A 349 -11.30 -9.12 -9.13
CA CYS A 349 -11.55 -7.72 -8.75
C CYS A 349 -13.05 -7.37 -8.70
N SER A 350 -13.89 -8.01 -9.53
CA SER A 350 -15.34 -7.81 -9.56
C SER A 350 -16.08 -8.36 -8.33
N GLU A 351 -15.44 -9.25 -7.58
CA GLU A 351 -15.99 -9.79 -6.32
C GLU A 351 -15.92 -8.73 -5.22
N ASN A 352 -14.82 -7.98 -5.18
CA ASN A 352 -14.54 -7.01 -4.12
C ASN A 352 -14.85 -5.56 -4.49
N SER A 353 -14.89 -5.21 -5.78
CA SER A 353 -15.10 -3.84 -6.23
C SER A 353 -16.31 -3.72 -7.17
N PRO A 354 -17.36 -2.97 -6.78
CA PRO A 354 -18.49 -2.65 -7.67
C PRO A 354 -18.03 -1.96 -8.95
N MET A 355 -17.08 -1.02 -8.85
CA MET A 355 -16.48 -0.35 -10.01
C MET A 355 -15.92 -1.34 -11.03
N CYS A 356 -15.30 -2.42 -10.56
CA CYS A 356 -14.76 -3.45 -11.44
C CYS A 356 -15.81 -4.42 -11.99
N ARG A 357 -16.88 -4.64 -11.23
CA ARG A 357 -18.05 -5.41 -11.68
C ARG A 357 -18.78 -4.71 -12.82
N ASP A 358 -18.83 -3.38 -12.78
CA ASP A 358 -19.54 -2.55 -13.76
C ASP A 358 -18.63 -2.01 -14.88
N SER A 359 -17.31 -2.22 -14.80
CA SER A 359 -16.36 -1.75 -15.81
C SER A 359 -16.49 -2.51 -17.14
N GLU A 360 -16.61 -1.78 -18.26
CA GLU A 360 -16.74 -2.35 -19.62
C GLU A 360 -15.57 -3.28 -19.98
N PHE A 361 -14.35 -2.94 -19.57
CA PHE A 361 -13.13 -3.71 -19.88
C PHE A 361 -12.63 -4.53 -18.69
N GLY A 362 -13.38 -4.54 -17.60
CA GLY A 362 -13.02 -5.19 -16.34
C GLY A 362 -11.79 -4.58 -15.67
N CYS A 363 -11.40 -5.22 -14.57
CA CYS A 363 -10.20 -4.90 -13.82
C CYS A 363 -9.28 -6.11 -13.69
N LYS A 364 -8.04 -5.87 -13.30
CA LYS A 364 -7.06 -6.90 -12.94
C LYS A 364 -6.30 -6.54 -11.66
N ARG A 365 -5.84 -7.55 -10.93
CA ARG A 365 -4.88 -7.37 -9.84
C ARG A 365 -3.48 -7.15 -10.41
N VAL A 366 -2.71 -6.26 -9.80
CA VAL A 366 -1.33 -5.95 -10.21
C VAL A 366 -0.40 -5.90 -9.00
N GLY A 367 0.86 -6.25 -9.23
CA GLY A 367 1.90 -6.22 -8.21
C GLY A 367 1.77 -7.32 -7.15
N TYR A 368 2.68 -7.34 -6.19
CA TYR A 368 2.63 -8.27 -5.07
C TYR A 368 1.60 -7.86 -4.01
N GLU A 369 1.29 -6.58 -3.98
CA GLU A 369 0.25 -5.94 -3.18
C GLU A 369 -1.16 -6.16 -3.73
N GLN A 370 -1.28 -6.71 -4.95
CA GLN A 370 -2.53 -7.18 -5.55
C GLN A 370 -3.61 -6.09 -5.70
N ILE A 371 -3.18 -4.83 -5.90
CA ILE A 371 -4.06 -3.68 -6.12
C ILE A 371 -4.88 -3.88 -7.40
N ILE A 372 -6.10 -3.36 -7.40
CA ILE A 372 -6.94 -3.25 -8.59
C ILE A 372 -6.41 -2.20 -9.57
N SER A 373 -6.27 -2.60 -10.83
CA SER A 373 -6.07 -1.72 -11.98
C SER A 373 -7.24 -1.86 -12.97
N ILE A 374 -7.85 -0.74 -13.35
CA ILE A 374 -8.93 -0.70 -14.35
C ILE A 374 -8.32 -0.81 -15.75
N ASN A 375 -8.82 -1.74 -16.56
CA ASN A 375 -8.41 -1.81 -17.96
C ASN A 375 -9.05 -0.65 -18.74
N ARG A 376 -8.24 0.12 -19.47
CA ARG A 376 -8.73 1.28 -20.25
C ARG A 376 -8.85 1.03 -21.76
N ILE A 377 -8.60 -0.20 -22.25
CA ILE A 377 -8.58 -0.51 -23.68
C ILE A 377 -9.30 -1.84 -23.98
N ARG A 378 -10.13 -1.83 -25.04
CA ARG A 378 -10.80 -3.00 -25.64
C ARG A 378 -9.80 -3.85 -26.44
N PHE A 379 -9.53 -5.08 -26.03
CA PHE A 379 -8.96 -6.06 -26.96
C PHE A 379 -10.08 -6.52 -27.91
N ARG A 380 -10.03 -6.10 -29.18
CA ARG A 380 -10.89 -6.67 -30.23
C ARG A 380 -10.41 -8.09 -30.52
N GLY A 381 -11.05 -9.07 -29.88
CA GLY A 381 -10.79 -10.49 -30.10
C GLY A 381 -11.45 -11.34 -29.04
N GLY A 382 -12.78 -11.45 -29.10
CA GLY A 382 -13.51 -12.36 -28.23
C GLY A 382 -13.19 -13.81 -28.59
N ALA A 383 -12.29 -14.44 -27.84
CA ALA A 383 -12.30 -15.87 -27.50
C ALA A 383 -11.10 -16.18 -26.60
N ARG A 384 -11.37 -16.52 -25.33
CA ARG A 384 -10.49 -17.09 -24.29
C ARG A 384 -9.19 -16.32 -24.00
N GLN A 385 -8.91 -16.07 -22.72
CA GLN A 385 -7.65 -15.51 -22.26
C GLN A 385 -6.45 -16.25 -22.90
N PRO A 386 -5.59 -15.56 -23.64
CA PRO A 386 -4.24 -16.05 -23.86
C PRO A 386 -3.32 -15.39 -22.83
N GLN A 387 -2.55 -16.21 -22.13
CA GLN A 387 -1.33 -15.77 -21.44
C GLN A 387 -0.41 -15.15 -22.50
N PHE A 388 -0.12 -13.85 -22.39
CA PHE A 388 0.98 -13.26 -23.14
C PHE A 388 1.86 -12.45 -22.18
N THR A 389 3.09 -12.93 -22.04
CA THR A 389 4.23 -12.22 -21.46
C THR A 389 4.68 -11.14 -22.43
N PHE A 390 4.78 -9.89 -21.99
CA PHE A 390 5.35 -8.82 -22.80
C PHE A 390 6.89 -8.89 -22.73
N HIS A 391 7.55 -9.19 -23.86
CA HIS A 391 8.96 -8.86 -24.05
C HIS A 391 9.05 -7.50 -24.73
N LEU A 392 9.52 -6.49 -23.99
CA LEU A 392 9.92 -5.20 -24.56
C LEU A 392 11.38 -5.31 -25.01
N THR A 393 11.60 -5.50 -26.31
CA THR A 393 12.90 -5.24 -26.93
C THR A 393 13.01 -3.74 -27.25
N PHE A 394 13.92 -3.05 -26.58
CA PHE A 394 14.31 -1.69 -26.94
C PHE A 394 15.35 -1.78 -28.07
N GLY A 395 14.98 -1.34 -29.27
CA GLY A 395 15.92 -1.07 -30.36
C GLY A 395 16.82 0.10 -29.97
N SER A 396 18.12 -0.10 -30.07
CA SER A 396 19.13 0.94 -29.95
C SER A 396 19.21 1.71 -31.26
N ASP A 397 18.72 2.95 -31.28
CA ASP A 397 19.13 3.93 -32.29
C ASP A 397 19.49 5.24 -31.61
N GLU A 398 20.58 5.82 -32.11
CA GLU A 398 21.34 6.96 -31.61
C GLU A 398 20.47 8.22 -31.42
N VAL A 399 20.72 8.96 -30.34
CA VAL A 399 20.15 10.30 -30.13
C VAL A 399 21.29 11.31 -30.11
N GLU A 400 21.44 12.07 -31.19
CA GLU A 400 22.16 13.33 -31.19
C GLU A 400 21.42 14.40 -30.38
N PRO A 401 22.11 15.39 -29.80
CA PRO A 401 21.54 16.28 -28.80
C PRO A 401 21.08 17.59 -29.44
N TYR A 402 19.87 18.10 -29.17
CA TYR A 402 19.65 19.55 -29.24
C TYR A 402 18.47 20.12 -28.43
N ASP A 403 18.82 21.29 -27.88
CA ASP A 403 18.12 22.48 -27.43
C ASP A 403 17.14 22.58 -26.25
N ARG A 404 17.46 23.62 -25.47
CA ARG A 404 16.68 24.24 -24.41
C ARG A 404 15.73 25.26 -25.05
N ASN A 405 14.42 25.07 -24.92
CA ASN A 405 13.42 26.14 -24.74
C ASN A 405 12.04 25.50 -24.50
N PHE A 406 11.56 25.52 -23.26
CA PHE A 406 10.26 24.96 -22.87
C PHE A 406 9.44 26.01 -22.13
N LEU A 407 8.35 26.48 -22.75
CA LEU A 407 7.14 26.96 -22.10
C LEU A 407 5.95 26.77 -23.05
N ARG A 408 5.20 25.66 -22.88
CA ARG A 408 3.71 25.57 -22.99
C ARG A 408 3.18 24.13 -22.81
N PRO A 409 1.88 23.96 -22.46
CA PRO A 409 1.36 22.77 -21.79
C PRO A 409 1.04 21.60 -22.73
N PHE A 410 1.09 20.39 -22.17
CA PHE A 410 0.82 19.09 -22.81
C PHE A 410 -0.57 19.01 -23.45
N PRO A 411 -0.69 18.52 -24.70
CA PRO A 411 -1.92 17.91 -25.20
C PRO A 411 -1.87 16.38 -25.10
N ASP A 412 -3.06 15.78 -25.02
CA ASP A 412 -3.38 14.35 -24.89
C ASP A 412 -2.58 13.40 -25.80
N ASP A 413 -1.82 12.48 -25.20
CA ASP A 413 -1.17 11.38 -25.91
C ASP A 413 -2.19 10.27 -26.25
N THR A 414 -2.89 10.46 -27.36
CA THR A 414 -3.63 9.38 -28.03
C THR A 414 -2.68 8.64 -28.97
N VAL A 415 -2.11 7.51 -28.54
CA VAL A 415 -1.28 6.67 -29.42
C VAL A 415 -2.19 5.77 -30.26
N VAL A 416 -2.34 6.11 -31.54
CA VAL A 416 -2.99 5.25 -32.55
C VAL A 416 -1.93 4.33 -33.15
N ILE A 417 -1.94 3.04 -32.80
CA ILE A 417 -1.13 2.03 -33.49
C ILE A 417 -1.95 1.48 -34.66
N ARG A 418 -1.53 1.79 -35.89
CA ARG A 418 -2.00 1.09 -37.10
C ARG A 418 -1.16 -0.17 -37.28
N GLY A 419 -1.82 -1.32 -37.24
CA GLY A 419 -1.21 -2.59 -37.68
C GLY A 419 -1.12 -2.66 -39.22
N PRO A 420 -0.43 -3.69 -39.77
CA PRO A 420 -0.27 -3.88 -41.20
C PRO A 420 -1.59 -4.02 -41.95
#